data_AF-A0A2E7VU55-F1
#
_entry.id   AF-A0A2E7VU55-F1
#
_cell.length_a   1.000
_cell.length_b   1.000
_cell.length_c   1.000
_cell.angle_alpha   90.00
_cell.angle_beta   90.00
_cell.angle_gamma   90.00
#
_symmetry.space_group_name_H-M   'P 1'
#
loop_
_entity.id
_entity.type
_entity.pdbx_description
1 polymer ?
#
loop_
_entity_poly.entity_id
_entity_poly.type
_entity_poly.pdbx_seq_one_letter_code
_entity_poly.pdbx_strand_id
1 'polypeptide(L)'
;IGLVNHYYLYKFVLDAGEGDAFKARNIHLASGGPGSLVMVSPIGIMSTAKNKDNAQQFVDFMLSKVAQNYFVNSTREYPLIEGVKQHPLLTPLADITKANISLSDLADIQGSVKLLQEAGALPK
;
A
#
# COMPACT_ATOMS: atom_id res chain seq x y z
N ILE A 1 -5.88 -17.17 -8.25
CA ILE A 1 -5.84 -15.94 -7.43
C ILE A 1 -4.38 -15.52 -7.32
N GLY A 2 -4.03 -14.29 -7.68
CA GLY A 2 -2.68 -13.75 -7.51
C GLY A 2 -2.64 -12.80 -6.31
N LEU A 3 -1.60 -12.87 -5.49
CA LEU A 3 -1.38 -11.95 -4.38
C LEU A 3 -0.51 -10.80 -4.87
N VAL A 4 -1.12 -9.63 -5.05
CA VAL A 4 -0.46 -8.42 -5.54
C VAL A 4 -0.99 -7.21 -4.78
N ASN A 5 -0.21 -6.12 -4.73
CA ASN A 5 -0.74 -4.85 -4.26
C ASN A 5 -1.84 -4.37 -5.21
N HIS A 6 -2.95 -3.88 -4.64
CA HIS A 6 -4.17 -3.53 -5.38
C HIS A 6 -3.93 -2.54 -6.51
N TYR A 7 -2.96 -1.63 -6.32
CA TYR A 7 -2.66 -0.58 -7.28
C TYR A 7 -2.02 -1.05 -8.58
N TYR A 8 -1.37 -2.23 -8.60
CA TYR A 8 -0.75 -2.73 -9.83
C TYR A 8 -1.79 -3.00 -10.91
N LEU A 9 -2.99 -3.46 -10.53
CA LEU A 9 -4.08 -3.69 -11.47
C LEU A 9 -4.46 -2.41 -12.23
N TYR A 10 -4.52 -1.28 -11.52
CA TYR A 10 -4.95 -0.02 -12.12
C TYR A 10 -3.92 0.53 -13.13
N LYS A 11 -2.65 0.11 -13.04
CA LYS A 11 -1.67 0.43 -14.09
C LYS A 11 -2.05 -0.17 -15.45
N PHE A 12 -2.57 -1.39 -15.46
CA PHE A 12 -3.02 -2.04 -16.70
C PHE A 12 -4.38 -1.50 -17.15
N VAL A 13 -5.35 -1.49 -16.23
CA VAL A 13 -6.74 -1.12 -16.56
C VAL A 13 -6.85 0.36 -16.96
N LEU A 14 -6.12 1.27 -16.29
CA LEU A 14 -6.22 2.71 -16.51
C LEU A 14 -5.02 3.26 -17.28
N ASP A 15 -3.80 3.08 -16.77
CA ASP A 15 -2.63 3.80 -17.32
C ASP A 15 -2.19 3.25 -18.69
N ALA A 16 -2.26 1.93 -18.88
CA ALA A 16 -2.06 1.29 -20.19
C ALA A 16 -3.33 1.31 -21.07
N GLY A 17 -4.47 1.74 -20.53
CA GLY A 17 -5.73 1.87 -21.26
C GLY A 17 -6.39 0.53 -21.63
N GLU A 18 -6.02 -0.59 -21.01
CA GLU A 18 -6.56 -1.89 -21.39
C GLU A 18 -8.03 -2.08 -21.00
N GLY A 19 -8.51 -1.36 -19.99
CA GLY A 19 -9.92 -1.40 -19.57
C GLY A 19 -10.42 -2.84 -19.34
N ASP A 20 -11.49 -3.21 -20.04
CA ASP A 20 -12.11 -4.54 -19.97
C ASP A 20 -11.37 -5.63 -20.78
N ALA A 21 -10.37 -5.26 -21.58
CA ALA A 21 -9.48 -6.24 -22.20
C ALA A 21 -8.62 -6.95 -21.14
N PHE A 22 -8.20 -6.23 -20.10
CA PHE A 22 -7.50 -6.83 -18.96
C PHE A 22 -8.49 -7.64 -18.11
N LYS A 23 -8.30 -8.96 -18.00
CA LYS A 23 -9.33 -9.88 -17.45
C LYS A 23 -9.34 -10.04 -15.94
N ALA A 24 -8.34 -9.54 -15.22
CA ALA A 24 -8.30 -9.65 -13.76
C ALA A 24 -8.99 -8.46 -13.06
N ARG A 25 -9.55 -8.69 -11.87
CA ARG A 25 -10.16 -7.66 -11.01
C ARG A 25 -9.68 -7.82 -9.58
N ASN A 26 -9.56 -6.69 -8.86
CA ASN A 26 -9.20 -6.70 -7.45
C ASN A 26 -10.31 -7.37 -6.64
N ILE A 27 -9.92 -8.23 -5.70
CA ILE A 27 -10.80 -8.83 -4.72
C ILE A 27 -10.20 -8.61 -3.33
N HIS A 28 -11.01 -8.19 -2.36
CA HIS A 28 -10.63 -8.14 -0.96
C HIS A 28 -11.19 -9.39 -0.27
N LEU A 29 -10.31 -10.17 0.36
CA LEU A 29 -10.72 -11.41 1.02
C LEU A 29 -11.50 -11.08 2.30
N ALA A 30 -12.59 -11.79 2.55
CA ALA A 30 -13.49 -11.52 3.67
C ALA A 30 -13.08 -12.23 4.98
N SER A 31 -12.07 -13.11 4.95
CA SER A 31 -11.74 -13.98 6.08
C SER A 31 -10.89 -13.33 7.18
N GLY A 32 -10.36 -12.11 6.95
CA GLY A 32 -9.44 -11.46 7.89
C GLY A 32 -8.10 -12.18 8.06
N GLY A 33 -7.78 -13.15 7.19
CA GLY A 33 -6.49 -13.84 7.17
C GLY A 33 -5.37 -13.03 6.50
N PRO A 34 -4.19 -13.63 6.26
CA PRO A 34 -3.00 -12.93 5.73
C PRO A 34 -3.21 -12.18 4.41
N GLY A 35 -4.11 -12.65 3.53
CA GLY A 35 -4.45 -11.94 2.29
C GLY A 35 -5.34 -10.70 2.47
N SER A 36 -5.69 -10.36 3.71
CA SER A 36 -6.46 -9.17 4.10
C SER A 36 -5.59 -8.10 4.78
N LEU A 37 -4.27 -8.19 4.62
CA LEU A 37 -3.32 -7.20 5.12
C LEU A 37 -3.49 -5.88 4.36
N VAL A 38 -3.57 -4.78 5.11
CA VAL A 38 -3.47 -3.42 4.59
C VAL A 38 -2.05 -2.93 4.82
N MET A 39 -1.30 -2.76 3.73
CA MET A 39 0.07 -2.28 3.76
C MET A 39 0.09 -0.75 3.89
N VAL A 40 1.01 -0.23 4.69
CA VAL A 40 1.23 1.21 4.89
C VAL A 40 2.59 1.58 4.32
N SER A 41 2.67 2.75 3.69
CA SER A 41 3.93 3.37 3.22
C SER A 41 4.43 4.35 4.29
N PRO A 42 5.40 3.98 5.15
CA PRO A 42 5.84 4.85 6.23
C PRO A 42 6.87 5.89 5.77
N ILE A 43 6.92 7.01 6.49
CA ILE A 43 7.99 8.00 6.40
C ILE A 43 8.53 8.29 7.80
N GLY A 44 9.85 8.43 7.92
CA GLY A 44 10.50 8.69 9.22
C GLY A 44 11.69 9.62 9.06
N ILE A 45 11.88 10.51 10.04
CA ILE A 45 13.04 11.41 10.12
C ILE A 45 14.08 10.75 11.01
N MET A 46 15.30 10.57 10.48
CA MET A 46 16.39 10.00 11.26
C MET A 46 16.75 10.90 12.45
N SER A 47 17.00 10.30 13.62
CA SER A 47 17.42 11.03 14.82
C SER A 47 18.73 11.78 14.63
N THR A 48 19.59 11.30 13.73
CA THR A 48 20.90 11.88 13.34
C THR A 48 20.83 12.85 12.16
N ALA A 49 19.64 13.13 11.62
CA ALA A 49 19.48 14.02 10.47
C ALA A 49 20.06 15.42 10.78
N LYS A 50 20.90 15.92 9.86
CA LYS A 50 21.51 17.26 9.98
C LYS A 50 20.52 18.38 9.64
N ASN A 51 19.53 18.10 8.79
CA ASN A 51 18.55 19.06 8.28
C ASN A 51 17.12 18.65 8.70
N LYS A 52 16.86 18.56 10.01
CA LYS A 52 15.56 18.09 10.54
C LYS A 52 14.39 18.98 10.10
N ASP A 53 14.59 20.28 10.04
CA ASP A 53 13.53 21.23 9.67
C ASP A 53 13.07 21.02 8.22
N ASN A 54 14.00 20.80 7.29
CA ASN A 54 13.66 20.49 5.89
C ASN A 54 13.05 19.08 5.76
N ALA A 55 13.49 18.12 6.58
CA ALA A 55 12.88 16.79 6.61
C ALA A 55 11.44 16.85 7.10
N GLN A 56 11.14 17.68 8.11
CA GLN A 56 9.79 17.92 8.59
C GLN A 56 8.93 18.59 7.51
N GLN A 57 9.44 19.64 6.86
CA GLN A 57 8.73 20.28 5.74
C GLN A 57 8.42 19.30 4.60
N PHE A 58 9.30 18.33 4.34
CA PHE A 58 9.03 17.28 3.37
C PHE A 58 7.91 16.34 3.82
N VAL A 59 7.89 15.91 5.10
CA VAL A 59 6.77 15.13 5.66
C VAL A 59 5.45 15.91 5.54
N ASP A 60 5.46 17.19 5.89
CA ASP A 60 4.29 18.06 5.81
C ASP A 60 3.81 18.20 4.35
N PHE A 61 4.73 18.33 3.40
CA PHE A 61 4.40 18.34 1.97
C PHE A 61 3.77 17.02 1.53
N MET A 62 4.29 15.87 1.97
CA MET A 62 3.74 14.54 1.62
C MET A 62 2.33 14.34 2.17
N LEU A 63 1.99 15.00 3.29
CA LEU A 63 0.65 15.06 3.87
C LEU A 63 -0.20 16.22 3.35
N SER A 64 0.30 17.05 2.44
CA SER A 64 -0.47 18.13 1.84
C SER A 64 -1.55 17.60 0.90
N LYS A 65 -2.60 18.39 0.68
CA LYS A 65 -3.65 18.06 -0.31
C LYS A 65 -3.07 17.80 -1.71
N VAL A 66 -2.01 18.50 -2.10
CA VAL A 66 -1.39 18.34 -3.42
C VAL A 66 -0.77 16.95 -3.56
N ALA A 67 0.08 16.56 -2.60
CA ALA A 67 0.72 15.24 -2.62
C ALA A 67 -0.29 14.10 -2.45
N GLN A 68 -1.27 14.27 -1.57
CA GLN A 68 -2.29 13.25 -1.32
C GLN A 68 -3.21 13.06 -2.54
N ASN A 69 -3.57 14.13 -3.26
CA ASN A 69 -4.25 14.00 -4.55
C ASN A 69 -3.38 13.33 -5.61
N TYR A 70 -2.06 13.56 -5.61
CA TYR A 70 -1.15 12.84 -6.49
C TYR A 70 -1.19 11.33 -6.23
N PHE A 71 -1.08 10.88 -4.97
CA PHE A 71 -1.14 9.45 -4.65
C PHE A 71 -2.48 8.81 -5.03
N VAL A 72 -3.60 9.48 -4.78
CA VAL A 72 -4.91 8.99 -5.19
C VAL A 72 -5.01 8.80 -6.72
N ASN A 73 -4.52 9.75 -7.50
CA ASN A 73 -4.74 9.76 -8.95
C ASN A 73 -3.67 8.99 -9.73
N SER A 74 -2.43 9.01 -9.25
CA SER A 74 -1.29 8.38 -9.95
C SER A 74 -1.01 6.97 -9.43
N THR A 75 -1.09 6.74 -8.13
CA THR A 75 -0.81 5.41 -7.55
C THR A 75 -2.05 4.68 -7.05
N ARG A 76 -3.21 5.34 -6.98
CA ARG A 76 -4.48 4.74 -6.53
C ARG A 76 -4.34 4.17 -5.12
N GLU A 77 -3.56 4.85 -4.29
CA GLU A 77 -3.47 4.61 -2.86
C GLU A 77 -4.56 5.37 -2.11
N TYR A 78 -4.82 4.94 -0.88
CA TYR A 78 -5.79 5.60 -0.01
C TYR A 78 -5.18 6.88 0.56
N PRO A 79 -5.89 8.02 0.52
CA PRO A 79 -5.40 9.24 1.13
C PRO A 79 -5.42 9.11 2.66
N LEU A 80 -4.48 9.79 3.33
CA LEU A 80 -4.30 9.74 4.78
C LEU A 80 -4.85 10.99 5.50
N ILE A 81 -5.29 11.99 4.76
CA ILE A 81 -5.80 13.26 5.30
C ILE A 81 -7.25 13.51 4.92
N GLU A 82 -7.92 14.35 5.70
CA GLU A 82 -9.24 14.85 5.38
C GLU A 82 -9.24 15.77 4.15
N GLY A 83 -10.37 15.85 3.47
CA GLY A 83 -10.57 16.74 2.32
C GLY A 83 -9.93 16.26 1.01
N VAL A 84 -9.35 15.06 0.99
CA VAL A 84 -8.94 14.35 -0.24
C VAL A 84 -9.81 13.11 -0.39
N LYS A 85 -10.54 13.04 -1.51
CA LYS A 85 -11.40 11.89 -1.79
C LYS A 85 -10.55 10.75 -2.37
N GLN A 86 -10.83 9.52 -1.95
CA GLN A 86 -10.25 8.34 -2.60
C GLN A 86 -10.69 8.24 -4.07
N HIS A 87 -9.95 7.48 -4.87
CA HIS A 87 -10.30 7.22 -6.25
C HIS A 87 -11.59 6.36 -6.32
N PRO A 88 -12.54 6.65 -7.23
CA PRO A 88 -13.85 5.98 -7.27
C PRO A 88 -13.80 4.46 -7.53
N LEU A 89 -12.68 3.98 -8.09
CA LEU A 89 -12.47 2.55 -8.32
C LEU A 89 -11.95 1.79 -7.09
N LEU A 90 -11.60 2.48 -6.01
CA LEU A 90 -11.17 1.85 -4.76
C LEU A 90 -12.39 1.51 -3.90
N THR A 91 -12.39 0.30 -3.36
CA THR A 91 -13.29 -0.09 -2.27
C THR A 91 -13.05 0.84 -1.08
N PRO A 92 -14.08 1.44 -0.46
CA PRO A 92 -13.88 2.23 0.75
C PRO A 92 -13.09 1.46 1.80
N LEU A 93 -12.10 2.10 2.43
CA LEU A 93 -11.24 1.42 3.41
C LEU A 93 -12.04 0.87 4.61
N ALA A 94 -13.18 1.48 4.93
CA ALA A 94 -14.11 1.01 5.95
C ALA A 94 -14.76 -0.34 5.60
N ASP A 95 -14.93 -0.64 4.31
CA ASP A 95 -15.60 -1.84 3.81
C ASP A 95 -14.62 -3.01 3.63
N ILE A 96 -13.32 -2.77 3.80
CA ILE A 96 -12.29 -3.81 3.74
C ILE A 96 -12.16 -4.50 5.10
N THR A 97 -12.43 -5.81 5.12
CA THR A 97 -12.02 -6.70 6.22
C THR A 97 -10.50 -6.72 6.30
N LYS A 98 -9.95 -6.40 7.47
CA LYS A 98 -8.50 -6.29 7.70
C LYS A 98 -8.02 -7.45 8.57
N ALA A 99 -6.79 -7.88 8.34
CA ALA A 99 -6.14 -8.77 9.29
C ALA A 99 -5.99 -8.09 10.65
N ASN A 100 -6.30 -8.81 11.73
CA ASN A 100 -6.15 -8.34 13.10
C ASN A 100 -4.71 -8.54 13.58
N ILE A 101 -3.78 -7.74 13.07
CA ILE A 101 -2.35 -7.78 13.38
C ILE A 101 -1.78 -6.37 13.38
N SER A 102 -0.85 -6.07 14.29
CA SER A 102 -0.14 -4.79 14.26
C SER A 102 0.95 -4.82 13.18
N LEU A 103 1.19 -3.69 12.53
CA LEU A 103 2.31 -3.57 11.60
C LEU A 103 3.67 -3.77 12.29
N SER A 104 3.76 -3.50 13.59
CA SER A 104 4.96 -3.79 14.39
C SER A 104 5.25 -5.29 14.46
N ASP A 105 4.22 -6.12 14.43
CA ASP A 105 4.36 -7.57 14.51
C ASP A 105 4.93 -8.15 13.21
N LEU A 106 4.85 -7.38 12.11
CA LEU A 106 5.45 -7.72 10.81
C LEU A 106 6.94 -7.35 10.70
N ALA A 107 7.52 -6.73 11.74
CA ALA A 107 8.93 -6.32 11.71
C ALA A 107 9.91 -7.50 11.74
N ASP A 108 9.52 -8.61 12.39
CA ASP A 108 10.32 -9.84 12.37
C ASP A 108 10.06 -10.63 11.08
N ILE A 109 10.94 -10.43 10.10
CA ILE A 109 10.86 -11.13 8.82
C ILE A 109 11.67 -12.42 8.78
N GLN A 110 12.45 -12.76 9.82
CA GLN A 110 13.41 -13.87 9.74
C GLN A 110 12.72 -15.22 9.55
N GLY A 111 11.61 -15.45 10.24
CA GLY A 111 10.78 -16.64 10.05
C GLY A 111 10.24 -16.74 8.62
N SER A 112 9.77 -15.62 8.06
CA SER A 112 9.25 -15.57 6.68
C SER A 112 10.36 -15.83 5.64
N VAL A 113 11.53 -15.23 5.82
CA VAL A 113 12.71 -15.46 4.95
C VAL A 113 13.10 -16.92 4.95
N LYS A 114 13.21 -17.54 6.13
CA LYS A 114 13.55 -18.96 6.27
C LYS A 114 12.52 -19.86 5.55
N LEU A 115 11.23 -19.60 5.75
CA LEU A 115 10.17 -20.36 5.06
C LEU A 115 10.26 -20.22 3.53
N LEU A 116 10.53 -19.01 3.02
CA LEU A 116 10.69 -18.79 1.58
C LEU A 116 11.95 -19.50 1.02
N GLN A 117 13.03 -19.57 1.79
CA GLN A 117 14.23 -20.32 1.42
C GLN A 117 13.98 -21.84 1.41
N GLU A 118 13.27 -22.36 2.41
CA GLU A 118 12.88 -23.77 2.50
C GLU A 118 11.95 -24.18 1.36
N ALA A 119 11.04 -23.28 0.97
CA ALA A 119 10.14 -23.47 -0.17
C ALA A 119 10.81 -23.27 -1.55
N GLY A 120 12.09 -22.85 -1.59
CA GLY A 120 12.81 -22.56 -2.83
C GLY A 120 12.35 -21.29 -3.57
N ALA A 121 11.56 -20.44 -2.91
CA ALA A 121 11.08 -19.17 -3.44
C ALA A 121 12.10 -18.03 -3.28
N LEU A 122 13.10 -18.22 -2.41
CA LEU A 122 14.21 -17.29 -2.17
C LEU A 122 15.54 -18.06 -2.14
N PRO A 123 16.64 -17.52 -2.72
CA PRO A 123 17.96 -18.13 -2.56
C PRO A 123 18.41 -18.16 -1.10
N LYS A 124 19.28 -19.13 -0.79
CA LYS A 124 19.92 -19.27 0.52
C LYS A 124 20.99 -18.22 0.74
#